data_AF-A0A1W2AE13-F1
#
_entry.id   AF-A0A1W2AE13-F1
#
_cell.length_a   1.000
_cell.length_b   1.000
_cell.length_c   1.000
_cell.angle_alpha   90.00
_cell.angle_beta   90.00
_cell.angle_gamma   90.00
#
_symmetry.space_group_name_H-M   'P 1'
#
loop_
_entity.id
_entity.type
_entity.pdbx_description
1 polymer ?
#
loop_
_entity_poly.entity_id
_entity_poly.type
_entity_poly.pdbx_seq_one_letter_code
_entity_poly.pdbx_strand_id
1 'polypeptide(L)'
;MIKRSIWFNGLIALMVVLISGILFRGYRLWSTNDFLFKEHFQLEDLQMPEWYPLATLGLGLVALIGIILVYFYRKIGVYLTIASLFISIAMQPEFMPDGTLYSMFTLFVFIGYGLSVVIPHWKEFK
;
A
#
# COMPACT_ATOMS: atom_id res chain seq x y z
N MET A 1 12.65 -22.40 -14.89
CA MET A 1 12.22 -21.61 -13.71
C MET A 1 13.24 -20.50 -13.52
N ILE A 2 12.84 -19.24 -13.64
CA ILE A 2 13.78 -18.11 -13.51
C ILE A 2 14.22 -18.03 -12.04
N LYS A 3 15.53 -18.00 -11.81
CA LYS A 3 16.09 -17.92 -10.45
C LYS A 3 15.99 -16.47 -9.98
N ARG A 4 15.03 -16.19 -9.09
CA ARG A 4 14.86 -14.86 -8.48
C ARG A 4 16.10 -14.49 -7.65
N SER A 5 16.51 -13.23 -7.72
CA SER A 5 17.57 -12.71 -6.86
C SER A 5 17.10 -12.57 -5.41
N ILE A 6 18.05 -12.57 -4.47
CA ILE A 6 17.76 -12.29 -3.04
C ILE A 6 17.09 -10.92 -2.89
N TRP A 7 17.53 -9.93 -3.66
CA TRP A 7 16.96 -8.58 -3.69
C TRP A 7 15.51 -8.56 -4.14
N PHE A 8 15.16 -9.38 -5.13
CA PHE A 8 13.77 -9.51 -5.59
C PHE A 8 12.87 -10.11 -4.52
N ASN A 9 13.28 -11.21 -3.89
CA ASN A 9 12.50 -11.81 -2.81
C ASN A 9 12.42 -10.88 -1.58
N GLY A 10 13.51 -10.17 -1.26
CA GLY A 10 13.55 -9.16 -0.22
C GLY A 10 12.59 -8.00 -0.47
N LEU A 11 12.53 -7.51 -1.72
CA LEU A 11 11.54 -6.52 -2.12
C LEU A 11 10.11 -7.02 -1.89
N ILE A 12 9.78 -8.23 -2.35
CA ILE A 12 8.43 -8.79 -2.20
C ILE A 12 8.07 -8.91 -0.72
N ALA A 13 8.96 -9.43 0.12
CA ALA A 13 8.73 -9.55 1.55
C ALA A 13 8.52 -8.19 2.21
N LEU A 14 9.37 -7.21 1.91
CA LEU A 14 9.25 -5.84 2.44
C LEU A 14 7.91 -5.22 2.03
N MET A 15 7.53 -5.33 0.77
CA MET A 15 6.27 -4.78 0.27
C MET A 15 5.05 -5.46 0.88
N VAL A 16 5.08 -6.77 1.10
CA VAL A 16 4.02 -7.49 1.81
C VAL A 16 3.86 -6.93 3.22
N VAL A 17 4.95 -6.76 3.98
CA VAL A 17 4.91 -6.18 5.33
C VAL A 17 4.30 -4.78 5.30
N LEU A 18 4.76 -3.92 4.39
CA LEU A 18 4.26 -2.55 4.30
C LEU A 18 2.76 -2.50 3.96
N ILE A 19 2.32 -3.24 2.94
CA ILE A 19 0.92 -3.28 2.52
C ILE A 19 0.03 -3.94 3.60
N SER A 20 0.52 -4.97 4.29
CA SER A 20 -0.18 -5.54 5.44
C SER A 20 -0.38 -4.51 6.55
N GLY A 21 0.54 -3.55 6.73
CA GLY A 21 0.33 -2.42 7.62
C GLY A 21 -0.82 -1.50 7.19
N ILE A 22 -0.98 -1.24 5.89
CA ILE A 22 -2.13 -0.49 5.34
C ILE A 22 -3.43 -1.24 5.62
N LEU A 23 -3.45 -2.55 5.37
CA LEU A 23 -4.61 -3.40 5.61
C LEU A 23 -4.96 -3.47 7.09
N PHE A 24 -3.96 -3.62 7.97
CA PHE A 24 -4.17 -3.63 9.42
C PHE A 24 -4.75 -2.30 9.89
N ARG A 25 -4.23 -1.17 9.40
CA ARG A 25 -4.78 0.16 9.69
C ARG A 25 -6.24 0.27 9.22
N GLY A 26 -6.53 -0.12 7.98
CA GLY A 26 -7.89 -0.13 7.44
C GLY A 26 -8.85 -0.98 8.28
N TYR A 27 -8.40 -2.16 8.73
CA TYR A 27 -9.17 -3.02 9.61
C TYR A 27 -9.42 -2.40 10.98
N ARG A 28 -8.39 -1.77 11.58
CA ARG A 28 -8.53 -1.08 12.86
C ARG A 28 -9.56 0.05 12.76
N LEU A 29 -9.44 0.91 11.76
CA LEU A 29 -10.38 2.01 11.51
C LEU A 29 -11.81 1.48 11.34
N TRP A 30 -12.00 0.42 10.56
CA TRP A 30 -13.31 -0.18 10.35
C TRP A 30 -13.88 -0.80 11.63
N SER A 31 -13.05 -1.48 12.42
CA SER A 31 -13.48 -2.16 13.64
C SER A 31 -13.75 -1.19 14.79
N THR A 32 -13.04 -0.07 14.88
CA THR A 32 -13.23 0.92 15.95
C THR A 32 -14.26 1.98 15.56
N ASN A 33 -14.54 2.15 14.26
CA ASN A 33 -15.32 3.27 13.71
C ASN A 33 -14.83 4.63 14.22
N ASP A 34 -13.53 4.74 14.51
CA ASP A 34 -12.94 5.93 15.09
C ASP A 34 -11.52 6.14 14.58
N PHE A 35 -11.05 7.39 14.64
CA PHE A 35 -9.73 7.76 14.17
C PHE A 35 -8.64 7.17 15.04
N LEU A 36 -7.56 6.72 14.39
CA LEU A 36 -6.33 6.48 15.12
C LEU A 36 -5.80 7.83 15.59
N PHE A 37 -5.46 7.93 16.88
CA PHE A 37 -4.87 9.14 17.51
C PHE A 37 -5.79 10.37 17.61
N LYS A 38 -7.11 10.18 17.70
CA LYS A 38 -8.12 11.25 17.83
C LYS A 38 -7.76 12.31 18.89
N GLU A 39 -7.39 11.89 20.10
CA GLU A 39 -6.99 12.78 21.20
C GLU A 39 -5.70 13.56 20.89
N HIS A 40 -4.75 12.94 20.20
CA HIS A 40 -3.46 13.56 19.89
C HIS A 40 -3.59 14.67 18.84
N PHE A 41 -4.52 14.51 17.90
CA PHE A 41 -4.75 15.46 16.81
C PHE A 41 -5.95 16.40 17.04
N GLN A 42 -6.54 16.40 18.24
CA GLN A 42 -7.70 17.24 18.59
C GLN A 42 -8.89 17.05 17.61
N LEU A 43 -9.14 15.81 17.19
CA LEU A 43 -10.17 15.47 16.20
C LEU A 43 -11.54 15.15 16.84
N GLU A 44 -11.80 15.65 18.04
CA GLU A 44 -12.92 15.23 18.92
C GLU A 44 -14.29 15.39 18.25
N ASP A 45 -14.47 16.47 17.50
CA ASP A 45 -15.73 16.81 16.82
C ASP A 45 -15.84 16.24 15.39
N LEU A 46 -14.77 15.65 14.86
CA LEU A 46 -14.76 15.11 13.50
C LEU A 46 -15.34 13.69 13.49
N GLN A 47 -16.17 13.42 12.49
CA GLN A 47 -16.69 12.09 12.20
C GLN A 47 -15.95 11.50 11.01
N MET A 48 -15.52 10.24 11.15
CA MET A 48 -14.87 9.53 10.07
C MET A 48 -15.87 9.21 8.96
N PRO A 49 -15.56 9.51 7.68
CA PRO A 49 -16.41 9.08 6.58
C PRO A 49 -16.49 7.55 6.51
N GLU A 50 -17.70 6.99 6.42
CA GLU A 50 -17.92 5.53 6.44
C GLU A 50 -17.23 4.79 5.27
N TRP A 51 -17.05 5.46 4.14
CA TRP A 51 -16.37 4.88 2.97
C TRP A 51 -14.87 4.71 3.19
N TYR A 52 -14.25 5.47 4.10
CA TYR A 52 -12.81 5.59 4.19
C TYR A 52 -12.11 4.30 4.65
N PRO A 53 -12.55 3.60 5.72
CA PRO A 53 -11.97 2.32 6.10
C PRO A 53 -12.10 1.27 4.99
N LEU A 54 -13.26 1.24 4.32
CA LEU A 54 -13.53 0.31 3.21
C LEU A 54 -12.65 0.59 1.99
N ALA A 55 -12.47 1.87 1.63
CA ALA A 55 -11.58 2.28 0.55
C ALA A 55 -10.12 1.94 0.88
N THR A 56 -9.69 2.16 2.13
CA THR A 56 -8.35 1.81 2.60
C THR A 56 -8.10 0.31 2.49
N LEU A 57 -9.05 -0.51 2.94
CA LEU A 57 -8.97 -1.97 2.82
C LEU A 57 -8.97 -2.42 1.35
N GLY A 58 -9.89 -1.89 0.54
CA GLY A 58 -10.01 -2.24 -0.87
C GLY A 58 -8.74 -1.92 -1.66
N LEU A 59 -8.20 -0.71 -1.51
CA LEU A 59 -6.96 -0.31 -2.19
C LEU A 59 -5.75 -1.07 -1.66
N GLY A 60 -5.70 -1.36 -0.34
CA GLY A 60 -4.68 -2.23 0.24
C GLY A 60 -4.71 -3.66 -0.34
N LEU A 61 -5.90 -4.22 -0.57
CA LEU A 61 -6.07 -5.53 -1.20
C LEU A 61 -5.62 -5.50 -2.66
N VAL A 62 -5.97 -4.46 -3.41
CA VAL A 62 -5.50 -4.28 -4.80
C VAL A 62 -3.97 -4.14 -4.83
N ALA A 63 -3.37 -3.41 -3.89
CA ALA A 63 -1.91 -3.30 -3.79
C ALA A 63 -1.26 -4.66 -3.51
N LEU A 64 -1.84 -5.45 -2.61
CA LEU A 64 -1.36 -6.80 -2.26
C LEU A 64 -1.45 -7.74 -3.47
N ILE A 65 -2.57 -7.74 -4.18
CA ILE A 65 -2.73 -8.48 -5.44
C ILE A 65 -1.69 -8.02 -6.46
N GLY A 66 -1.44 -6.72 -6.56
CA GLY A 66 -0.38 -6.13 -7.40
C GLY A 66 0.98 -6.75 -7.10
N ILE A 67 1.39 -6.80 -5.82
CA ILE A 67 2.67 -7.39 -5.41
C ILE A 67 2.74 -8.90 -5.67
N ILE A 68 1.65 -9.63 -5.46
CA ILE A 68 1.56 -11.05 -5.81
C ILE A 68 1.78 -11.23 -7.32
N LEU A 69 1.17 -10.38 -8.15
CA LEU A 69 1.36 -10.39 -9.60
C LEU A 69 2.80 -10.02 -9.99
N VAL A 70 3.43 -9.06 -9.31
CA VAL A 70 4.87 -8.76 -9.48
C VAL A 70 5.72 -9.98 -9.18
N TYR A 71 5.43 -10.71 -8.10
CA TYR A 71 6.13 -11.95 -7.76
C TYR A 71 6.02 -12.99 -8.90
N PHE A 72 4.89 -13.05 -9.60
CA PHE A 72 4.71 -13.90 -10.79
C PHE A 72 5.16 -13.26 -12.11
N TYR A 73 5.94 -12.17 -12.07
CA TYR A 73 6.44 -11.47 -13.26
C TYR A 73 5.32 -11.02 -14.19
N ARG A 74 4.25 -10.42 -13.65
CA ARG A 74 3.15 -9.84 -14.45
C ARG A 74 3.26 -8.32 -14.44
N LYS A 75 3.35 -7.69 -15.63
CA LYS A 75 3.54 -6.22 -15.73
C LYS A 75 2.42 -5.46 -15.05
N ILE A 76 1.19 -5.96 -15.21
CA ILE A 76 0.01 -5.38 -14.60
C ILE A 76 0.12 -5.27 -13.07
N GLY A 77 0.88 -6.16 -12.41
CA GLY A 77 1.12 -6.09 -10.98
C GLY A 77 1.83 -4.80 -10.57
N VAL A 78 2.84 -4.37 -11.35
CA VAL A 78 3.60 -3.13 -11.08
C VAL A 78 2.67 -1.92 -11.16
N TYR A 79 1.86 -1.84 -12.23
CA TYR A 79 0.91 -0.75 -12.42
C TYR A 79 -0.18 -0.74 -11.36
N LEU A 80 -0.71 -1.91 -10.97
CA LEU A 80 -1.71 -2.04 -9.92
C LEU A 80 -1.18 -1.59 -8.57
N THR A 81 0.04 -1.99 -8.19
CA THR A 81 0.67 -1.55 -6.93
C THR A 81 0.85 -0.03 -6.92
N ILE A 82 1.37 0.57 -7.99
CA ILE A 82 1.56 2.03 -8.07
C ILE A 82 0.21 2.75 -8.01
N ALA A 83 -0.74 2.35 -8.84
CA ALA A 83 -2.04 3.02 -8.94
C ALA A 83 -2.84 2.92 -7.64
N SER A 84 -2.90 1.74 -7.03
CA SER A 84 -3.65 1.55 -5.77
C SER A 84 -3.07 2.36 -4.61
N LEU A 85 -1.74 2.39 -4.46
CA LEU A 85 -1.08 3.21 -3.45
C LEU A 85 -1.24 4.70 -3.72
N PHE A 86 -1.10 5.14 -4.98
CA PHE A 86 -1.31 6.53 -5.35
C PHE A 86 -2.76 6.99 -5.08
N ILE A 87 -3.75 6.20 -5.49
CA ILE A 87 -5.16 6.48 -5.22
C ILE A 87 -5.41 6.47 -3.70
N SER A 88 -4.79 5.55 -2.96
CA SER A 88 -4.91 5.52 -1.50
C SER A 88 -4.39 6.80 -0.84
N ILE A 89 -3.34 7.42 -1.38
CA ILE A 89 -2.82 8.71 -0.92
C ILE A 89 -3.77 9.84 -1.30
N ALA A 90 -4.25 9.86 -2.55
CA ALA A 90 -5.10 10.92 -3.07
C ALA A 90 -6.50 10.96 -2.42
N MET A 91 -6.99 9.81 -1.94
CA MET A 91 -8.29 9.67 -1.29
C MET A 91 -8.22 9.82 0.24
N GLN A 92 -7.07 10.17 0.83
CA GLN A 92 -6.97 10.39 2.27
C GLN A 92 -7.77 11.63 2.70
N PRO A 93 -8.59 11.52 3.76
CA PRO A 93 -9.16 12.69 4.42
C PRO A 93 -8.05 13.62 4.93
N GLU A 94 -8.29 14.93 4.85
CA GLU A 94 -7.30 15.98 5.19
C GLU A 94 -6.76 15.86 6.64
N PHE A 95 -7.56 15.31 7.54
CA PHE A 95 -7.25 15.14 8.96
C PHE A 95 -6.53 13.82 9.30
N MET A 96 -6.07 13.04 8.31
CA MET A 96 -5.38 11.75 8.54
C MET A 96 -3.96 11.72 7.93
N PRO A 97 -3.04 12.56 8.42
CA PRO A 97 -1.68 12.63 7.88
C PRO A 97 -0.89 11.34 8.12
N ASP A 98 -1.22 10.56 9.16
CA ASP A 98 -0.59 9.28 9.48
C ASP A 98 -0.74 8.27 8.31
N GLY A 99 -1.95 8.16 7.79
CA GLY A 99 -2.27 7.24 6.71
C GLY A 99 -1.68 7.69 5.39
N THR A 100 -1.76 8.99 5.12
CA THR A 100 -1.14 9.61 3.94
C THR A 100 0.35 9.31 3.93
N LEU A 101 1.04 9.59 5.04
CA LEU A 101 2.48 9.40 5.16
C LEU A 101 2.87 7.92 4.99
N TYR A 102 2.12 7.00 5.61
CA TYR A 102 2.43 5.58 5.51
C TYR A 102 2.22 5.00 4.10
N SER A 103 1.12 5.39 3.42
CA SER A 103 0.89 4.99 2.02
C SER A 103 1.90 5.65 1.07
N MET A 104 2.27 6.92 1.30
CA MET A 104 3.34 7.61 0.56
C MET A 104 4.69 6.93 0.74
N PHE A 105 5.06 6.58 1.97
CA PHE A 105 6.29 5.84 2.25
C PHE A 105 6.31 4.49 1.54
N THR A 106 5.20 3.75 1.59
CA THR A 106 5.06 2.46 0.90
C THR A 106 5.22 2.61 -0.62
N LEU A 107 4.61 3.65 -1.21
CA LEU A 107 4.76 3.96 -2.64
C LEU A 107 6.20 4.34 -2.98
N PHE A 108 6.84 5.17 -2.15
CA PHE A 108 8.23 5.58 -2.33
C PHE A 108 9.18 4.37 -2.28
N VAL A 109 8.99 3.45 -1.34
CA VAL A 109 9.78 2.21 -1.26
C VAL A 109 9.61 1.39 -2.54
N PHE A 110 8.38 1.26 -3.06
CA PHE A 110 8.15 0.50 -4.28
C PHE A 110 8.74 1.18 -5.53
N ILE A 111 8.54 2.49 -5.70
CA ILE A 111 9.04 3.21 -6.87
C ILE A 111 10.56 3.38 -6.81
N GLY A 112 11.09 3.85 -5.68
CA GLY A 112 12.52 4.13 -5.54
C GLY A 112 13.35 2.86 -5.50
N TYR A 113 13.09 1.99 -4.54
CA TYR A 113 13.85 0.76 -4.37
C TYR A 113 13.28 -0.38 -5.22
N GLY A 114 11.96 -0.58 -5.22
CA GLY A 114 11.34 -1.71 -5.91
C GLY A 114 11.54 -1.71 -7.43
N LEU A 115 11.38 -0.58 -8.11
CA LEU A 115 11.62 -0.51 -9.55
C LEU A 115 13.09 -0.74 -9.92
N SER A 116 14.04 -0.34 -9.07
CA SER A 116 15.46 -0.62 -9.31
C SER A 116 15.76 -2.13 -9.36
N VAL A 117 14.98 -2.93 -8.64
CA VAL A 117 15.08 -4.41 -8.60
C VAL A 117 14.24 -5.06 -9.70
N VAL A 118 13.10 -4.46 -10.05
CA VAL A 118 12.15 -4.97 -11.07
C VAL A 118 12.62 -4.68 -12.50
N ILE A 119 13.14 -3.48 -12.79
CA ILE A 119 13.54 -3.06 -14.14
C ILE A 119 14.56 -4.00 -14.81
N PRO A 120 15.61 -4.50 -14.12
CA PRO A 120 16.53 -5.47 -14.69
C PRO A 120 15.86 -6.73 -15.22
N HIS A 121 14.70 -7.10 -14.64
CA HIS A 121 13.92 -8.27 -15.01
C HIS A 121 12.75 -7.95 -15.95
N TRP A 122 12.60 -6.70 -16.42
CA TRP A 122 11.40 -6.25 -17.15
C TRP A 122 11.06 -7.07 -18.40
N LYS A 123 12.08 -7.65 -19.07
CA LYS A 123 11.90 -8.54 -20.22
C LYS A 123 11.23 -9.88 -19.86
N GLU A 124 11.36 -10.30 -18.61
CA GLU A 124 10.76 -11.52 -18.08
C GLU A 124 9.29 -11.31 -17.71
N PHE A 125 8.90 -10.05 -17.47
CA PHE A 125 7.52 -9.73 -17.16
C PHE A 125 6.62 -9.92 -18.39
N LYS A 126 5.50 -10.61 -18.20
CA LYS A 126 4.46 -10.81 -19.22
C LYS A 126 3.25 -9.91 -18.96
#